data_AF-A0AA90Z8P4-F1
#
_entry.id   AF-A0AA90Z8P4-F1
#
_cell.length_a   1.000
_cell.length_b   1.000
_cell.length_c   1.000
_cell.angle_alpha   90.00
_cell.angle_beta   90.00
_cell.angle_gamma   90.00
#
_symmetry.space_group_name_H-M   'P 1'
#
loop_
_entity.id
_entity.type
_entity.pdbx_description
1 polymer ?
#
loop_
_entity_poly.entity_id
_entity_poly.type
_entity_poly.pdbx_seq_one_letter_code
_entity_poly.pdbx_strand_id
1 'polypeptide(L)'
;MVSLFAAGCVQDTPNEMVLTFDGLEALEEGHYEGWAIFGEDKVSTGTFNVGDELSFVAPENIGEADVIVITIEPEGDVDATPSGVVVLVGNLSEGSAALEFPVDLSGASGSYILATPTNGADTNENSGIWFLDLPDSSPALVLPALSDGWVYERWAVFEGTPLTSGRFTAVDEADGFDGYSGVQQALLSLSILMMGQAW
;
A
#
# COMPACT_ATOMS: atom_id res chain seq x y z
N MET A 1 5.87 14.44 1.95
CA MET A 1 4.62 13.77 2.32
C MET A 1 3.77 13.84 1.07
N VAL A 2 3.65 12.72 0.34
CA VAL A 2 2.60 12.59 -0.67
C VAL A 2 1.35 12.34 0.15
N SER A 3 0.46 13.33 0.20
CA SER A 3 -0.82 13.17 0.88
C SER A 3 -1.77 12.58 -0.14
N LEU A 4 -2.11 11.31 0.03
CA LEU A 4 -3.16 10.68 -0.76
C LEU A 4 -4.50 11.02 -0.09
N PHE A 5 -5.16 12.05 -0.61
CA PHE A 5 -6.48 12.48 -0.17
C PHE A 5 -7.44 12.24 -1.30
N ALA A 6 -8.57 11.58 -1.02
CA ALA A 6 -9.71 11.65 -1.90
C ALA A 6 -10.97 12.13 -1.19
N ALA A 7 -11.81 12.89 -1.89
CA ALA A 7 -13.13 13.27 -1.40
C ALA A 7 -14.19 12.55 -2.21
N GLY A 8 -15.08 11.83 -1.53
CA GLY A 8 -16.36 11.39 -2.08
C GLY A 8 -17.43 12.42 -1.79
N CYS A 9 -18.30 12.73 -2.75
CA CYS A 9 -19.54 13.48 -2.52
C CYS A 9 -20.73 12.76 -3.16
N VAL A 10 -21.83 12.63 -2.42
CA VAL A 10 -23.12 12.13 -2.92
C VAL A 10 -24.03 13.31 -3.27
N GLN A 11 -24.53 13.37 -4.51
CA GLN A 11 -25.27 14.51 -5.08
C GLN A 11 -26.81 14.40 -4.90
N ASP A 12 -27.55 15.38 -5.43
CA ASP A 12 -29.02 15.56 -5.36
C ASP A 12 -29.85 14.30 -5.71
N THR A 13 -29.26 13.37 -6.46
CA THR A 13 -29.71 11.97 -6.54
C THR A 13 -28.75 11.11 -5.73
N PRO A 14 -29.20 10.44 -4.66
CA PRO A 14 -28.30 9.89 -3.64
C PRO A 14 -27.57 8.60 -4.09
N ASN A 15 -27.55 8.33 -5.39
CA ASN A 15 -26.84 7.25 -6.05
C ASN A 15 -25.64 7.73 -6.88
N GLU A 16 -25.36 9.04 -6.95
CA GLU A 16 -24.18 9.54 -7.67
C GLU A 16 -22.99 9.68 -6.71
N MET A 17 -21.81 9.21 -7.12
CA MET A 17 -20.54 9.40 -6.42
C MET A 17 -19.58 10.20 -7.28
N VAL A 18 -19.05 11.28 -6.73
CA VAL A 18 -17.95 12.04 -7.35
C VAL A 18 -16.68 11.84 -6.53
N LEU A 19 -15.60 11.41 -7.18
CA LEU A 19 -14.28 11.29 -6.59
C LEU A 19 -13.34 12.39 -7.07
N THR A 20 -12.44 12.82 -6.20
CA THR A 20 -11.30 13.66 -6.53
C THR A 20 -10.13 13.14 -5.71
N PHE A 21 -8.97 12.92 -6.32
CA PHE A 21 -7.78 12.43 -5.62
C PHE A 21 -6.54 13.27 -5.94
N ASP A 22 -5.57 13.28 -5.01
CA ASP A 22 -4.21 13.77 -5.22
C ASP A 22 -3.22 12.66 -4.89
N GLY A 23 -2.24 12.40 -5.77
CA GLY A 23 -1.20 11.40 -5.54
C GLY A 23 -1.58 9.93 -5.78
N LEU A 24 -2.74 9.65 -6.38
CA LEU A 24 -3.06 8.30 -6.87
C LEU A 24 -2.41 8.11 -8.25
N GLU A 25 -1.71 7.00 -8.44
CA GLU A 25 -1.03 6.68 -9.70
C GLU A 25 -1.92 5.81 -10.59
N ALA A 26 -1.73 5.91 -11.91
CA ALA A 26 -2.40 5.03 -12.85
C ALA A 26 -1.90 3.59 -12.69
N LEU A 27 -2.81 2.62 -12.74
CA LEU A 27 -2.48 1.21 -12.71
C LEU A 27 -2.13 0.72 -14.11
N GLU A 28 -1.00 0.02 -14.25
CA GLU A 28 -0.64 -0.69 -15.49
C GLU A 28 -1.39 -2.02 -15.64
N GLU A 29 -1.77 -2.63 -14.50
CA GLU A 29 -2.53 -3.88 -14.41
C GLU A 29 -3.66 -3.72 -13.40
N GLY A 30 -4.85 -4.21 -13.75
CA GLY A 30 -6.07 -4.04 -12.96
C GLY A 30 -6.68 -2.65 -13.06
N HIS A 31 -7.65 -2.39 -12.19
CA HIS A 31 -8.36 -1.11 -12.11
C HIS A 31 -8.72 -0.78 -10.66
N TYR A 32 -9.05 0.47 -10.39
CA TYR A 32 -9.66 0.85 -9.13
C TYR A 32 -11.16 0.59 -9.18
N GLU A 33 -11.75 0.18 -8.08
CA GLU A 33 -13.20 0.11 -7.93
C GLU A 33 -13.65 0.83 -6.65
N GLY A 34 -14.70 1.64 -6.78
CA GLY A 34 -15.32 2.31 -5.65
C GLY A 34 -16.46 1.48 -5.07
N TRP A 35 -16.57 1.46 -3.75
CA TRP A 35 -17.58 0.71 -3.01
C TRP A 35 -18.24 1.58 -1.95
N ALA A 36 -19.56 1.48 -1.86
CA ALA A 36 -20.35 1.97 -0.74
C ALA A 36 -20.71 0.79 0.18
N ILE A 37 -20.38 0.91 1.47
CA ILE A 37 -20.51 -0.17 2.45
C ILE A 37 -21.64 0.15 3.44
N PHE A 38 -22.53 -0.80 3.68
CA PHE A 38 -23.66 -0.73 4.62
C PHE A 38 -23.59 -1.93 5.58
N GLY A 39 -22.88 -1.78 6.70
CA GLY A 39 -22.57 -2.90 7.58
C GLY A 39 -21.88 -4.05 6.82
N GLU A 40 -22.61 -5.12 6.55
CA GLU A 40 -22.09 -6.29 5.80
C GLU A 40 -22.30 -6.19 4.28
N ASP A 41 -23.28 -5.38 3.85
CA ASP A 41 -23.65 -5.21 2.44
C ASP A 41 -22.68 -4.25 1.73
N LYS A 42 -22.42 -4.52 0.45
CA LYS A 42 -21.41 -3.82 -0.36
C LYS A 42 -21.98 -3.54 -1.73
N VAL A 43 -21.84 -2.31 -2.18
CA VAL A 43 -22.40 -1.83 -3.44
C VAL A 43 -21.26 -1.26 -4.27
N SER A 44 -21.00 -1.86 -5.42
CA SER A 44 -20.12 -1.25 -6.41
C SER A 44 -20.71 0.07 -6.89
N THR A 45 -19.87 1.09 -6.90
CA THR A 45 -20.20 2.41 -7.42
C THR A 45 -19.62 2.64 -8.80
N GLY A 46 -18.69 1.78 -9.26
CA GLY A 46 -18.05 1.86 -10.57
C GLY A 46 -16.54 1.66 -10.52
N THR A 47 -15.99 1.32 -11.68
CA THR A 47 -14.55 1.06 -11.90
C THR A 47 -13.89 2.24 -12.61
N PHE A 48 -12.63 2.51 -12.32
CA PHE A 48 -11.86 3.59 -12.96
C PHE A 48 -10.35 3.35 -12.91
N ASN A 49 -9.62 4.12 -13.70
CA ASN A 49 -8.19 4.34 -13.58
C ASN A 49 -7.90 5.85 -13.54
N VAL A 50 -6.67 6.23 -13.17
CA VAL A 50 -6.27 7.62 -13.10
C VAL A 50 -6.27 8.24 -14.51
N GLY A 51 -7.06 9.30 -14.67
CA GLY A 51 -7.28 9.98 -15.96
C GLY A 51 -8.68 9.80 -16.53
N ASP A 52 -9.48 8.88 -15.97
CA ASP A 52 -10.87 8.66 -16.36
C ASP A 52 -11.82 9.73 -15.79
N GLU A 53 -13.09 9.65 -16.21
CA GLU A 53 -14.17 10.39 -15.56
C GLU A 53 -14.45 9.78 -14.17
N LEU A 54 -14.48 10.64 -13.15
CA LEU A 54 -14.61 10.26 -11.74
C LEU A 54 -15.99 10.58 -11.16
N SER A 55 -17.01 10.60 -12.02
CA SER A 55 -18.41 10.64 -11.59
C SER A 55 -19.07 9.32 -11.99
N PHE A 56 -19.75 8.71 -11.03
CA PHE A 56 -20.36 7.40 -11.19
C PHE A 56 -21.78 7.39 -10.66
N VAL A 57 -22.64 6.60 -11.30
CA VAL A 57 -24.03 6.41 -10.87
C VAL A 57 -24.20 4.97 -10.41
N ALA A 58 -24.32 4.78 -9.10
CA ALA A 58 -24.57 3.51 -8.46
C ALA A 58 -25.97 2.97 -8.79
N PRO A 59 -26.16 1.64 -8.75
CA PRO A 59 -27.46 1.01 -9.02
C PRO A 59 -28.51 1.29 -7.94
N GLU A 60 -28.09 1.76 -6.76
CA GLU A 60 -28.96 2.08 -5.63
C GLU A 60 -28.47 3.31 -4.85
N ASN A 61 -29.25 3.73 -3.85
CA ASN A 61 -28.92 4.87 -3.00
C ASN A 61 -27.70 4.53 -2.12
N ILE A 62 -26.62 5.32 -2.24
CA ILE A 62 -25.36 5.23 -1.50
C ILE A 62 -25.17 6.37 -0.49
N GLY A 63 -26.11 7.32 -0.40
CA GLY A 63 -26.01 8.49 0.48
C GLY A 63 -26.10 8.19 1.98
N GLU A 64 -26.52 6.98 2.34
CA GLU A 64 -26.59 6.48 3.72
C GLU A 64 -25.56 5.38 4.01
N ALA A 65 -24.57 5.18 3.12
CA ALA A 65 -23.50 4.24 3.37
C ALA A 65 -22.72 4.62 4.64
N ASP A 66 -22.20 3.64 5.36
CA ASP A 66 -21.35 3.87 6.53
C ASP A 66 -19.95 4.35 6.10
N VAL A 67 -19.43 3.71 5.05
CA VAL A 67 -18.04 3.85 4.60
C VAL A 67 -17.97 3.83 3.07
N ILE A 68 -17.09 4.65 2.52
CA ILE A 68 -16.65 4.57 1.13
C ILE A 68 -15.26 3.93 1.09
N VAL A 69 -15.09 2.95 0.21
CA VAL A 69 -13.86 2.18 0.03
C VAL A 69 -13.45 2.22 -1.43
N ILE A 70 -12.15 2.39 -1.70
CA ILE A 70 -11.55 2.20 -3.02
C ILE A 70 -10.60 1.01 -2.93
N THR A 71 -10.79 0.04 -3.81
CA THR A 71 -9.94 -1.16 -3.94
C THR A 71 -9.18 -1.16 -5.25
N ILE A 72 -8.14 -2.01 -5.33
CA ILE A 72 -7.56 -2.46 -6.60
C ILE A 72 -8.18 -3.81 -6.94
N GLU A 73 -8.75 -3.92 -8.12
CA GLU A 73 -9.39 -5.13 -8.64
C GLU A 73 -8.63 -5.66 -9.86
N PRO A 74 -8.57 -6.99 -10.04
CA PRO A 74 -7.91 -7.58 -11.19
C PRO A 74 -8.65 -7.27 -12.50
N GLU A 75 -7.93 -7.30 -13.62
CA GLU A 75 -8.54 -7.04 -14.93
C GLU A 75 -9.58 -8.11 -15.27
N GLY A 76 -10.79 -7.68 -15.64
CA GLY A 76 -11.89 -8.58 -15.98
C GLY A 76 -12.58 -9.22 -14.77
N ASP A 77 -12.39 -8.67 -13.57
CA ASP A 77 -13.18 -9.05 -12.40
C ASP A 77 -14.68 -8.79 -12.64
N VAL A 78 -15.50 -9.71 -12.15
CA VAL A 78 -16.97 -9.65 -12.19
C VAL A 78 -17.58 -9.99 -10.84
N ASP A 79 -16.76 -10.17 -9.80
CA ASP A 79 -17.21 -10.48 -8.46
C ASP A 79 -17.98 -9.31 -7.86
N ALA A 80 -19.05 -9.62 -7.13
CA ALA A 80 -19.89 -8.61 -6.48
C ALA A 80 -19.34 -8.20 -5.09
N THR A 81 -18.07 -8.49 -4.83
CA THR A 81 -17.39 -8.23 -3.56
C THR A 81 -15.99 -7.68 -3.83
N PRO A 82 -15.51 -6.71 -3.03
CA PRO A 82 -14.19 -6.15 -3.23
C PRO A 82 -13.08 -7.20 -3.04
N SER A 83 -11.95 -7.07 -3.76
CA SER A 83 -10.76 -7.95 -3.65
C SER A 83 -10.15 -8.00 -2.24
N GLY A 84 -10.46 -7.02 -1.40
CA GLY A 84 -9.81 -6.79 -0.11
C GLY A 84 -8.52 -5.99 -0.20
N VAL A 85 -8.01 -5.69 -1.42
CA VAL A 85 -6.86 -4.79 -1.62
C VAL A 85 -7.33 -3.34 -1.51
N VAL A 86 -7.58 -2.89 -0.28
CA VAL A 86 -8.05 -1.53 -0.01
C VAL A 86 -6.92 -0.54 -0.15
N VAL A 87 -7.11 0.49 -0.98
CA VAL A 87 -6.17 1.61 -1.15
C VAL A 87 -6.64 2.84 -0.42
N LEU A 88 -7.95 3.11 -0.43
CA LEU A 88 -8.53 4.27 0.23
C LEU A 88 -9.80 3.91 0.99
N VAL A 89 -9.97 4.50 2.15
CA VAL A 89 -11.16 4.30 2.99
C VAL A 89 -11.51 5.58 3.74
N GLY A 90 -12.81 5.84 3.91
CA GLY A 90 -13.29 6.93 4.73
C GLY A 90 -14.76 6.81 5.09
N ASN A 91 -15.11 7.26 6.29
CA ASN A 91 -16.50 7.27 6.75
C ASN A 91 -17.29 8.33 5.99
N LEU A 92 -18.49 7.97 5.53
CA LEU A 92 -19.41 8.93 4.91
C LEU A 92 -20.12 9.72 6.01
N SER A 93 -20.07 11.05 5.91
CA SER A 93 -20.75 11.96 6.83
C SER A 93 -21.28 13.16 6.06
N GLU A 94 -22.58 13.44 6.21
CA GLU A 94 -23.26 14.56 5.52
C GLU A 94 -23.06 14.52 3.99
N GLY A 95 -23.04 13.31 3.41
CA GLY A 95 -22.85 13.10 1.98
C GLY A 95 -21.41 13.28 1.50
N SER A 96 -20.42 13.43 2.39
CA SER A 96 -19.01 13.49 2.03
C SER A 96 -18.12 12.56 2.85
N ALA A 97 -17.06 12.05 2.23
CA ALA A 97 -16.06 11.20 2.89
C ALA A 97 -14.65 11.69 2.56
N ALA A 98 -13.81 11.88 3.57
CA ALA A 98 -12.37 12.05 3.40
C ALA A 98 -11.74 10.65 3.39
N LEU A 99 -11.16 10.27 2.26
CA LEU A 99 -10.57 8.96 2.05
C LEU A 99 -9.06 9.03 2.24
N GLU A 100 -8.55 8.10 3.04
CA GLU A 100 -7.14 7.99 3.39
C GLU A 100 -6.66 6.55 3.19
N PHE A 101 -5.34 6.38 3.07
CA PHE A 101 -4.73 5.06 3.02
C PHE A 101 -5.00 4.29 4.33
N PRO A 102 -5.42 3.01 4.29
CA PRO A 102 -5.93 2.30 5.47
C PRO A 102 -4.88 1.97 6.52
N VAL A 103 -3.61 2.28 6.29
CA VAL A 103 -2.54 2.03 7.26
C VAL A 103 -1.83 3.33 7.66
N ASP A 104 -1.85 3.63 8.95
CA ASP A 104 -1.12 4.76 9.53
C ASP A 104 0.38 4.48 9.65
N LEU A 105 1.17 5.08 8.76
CA LEU A 105 2.63 4.99 8.76
C LEU A 105 3.31 6.05 9.65
N SER A 106 2.58 6.90 10.37
CA SER A 106 3.17 7.99 11.16
C SER A 106 4.05 7.49 12.32
N GLY A 107 3.77 6.29 12.83
CA GLY A 107 4.57 5.60 13.84
C GLY A 107 5.72 4.75 13.28
N ALA A 108 5.84 4.66 11.96
CA ALA A 108 6.88 3.85 11.33
C ALA A 108 8.26 4.42 11.65
N SER A 109 9.15 3.56 12.16
CA SER A 109 10.52 3.96 12.51
C SER A 109 11.45 2.76 12.44
N GLY A 110 12.75 3.03 12.49
CA GLY A 110 13.73 1.98 12.73
C GLY A 110 15.16 2.42 12.53
N SER A 111 16.05 1.49 12.83
CA SER A 111 17.49 1.62 12.60
C SER A 111 17.94 0.55 11.60
N TYR A 112 19.09 0.78 10.98
CA TYR A 112 19.76 -0.24 10.17
C TYR A 112 21.25 -0.21 10.45
N ILE A 113 21.89 -1.36 10.25
CA ILE A 113 23.33 -1.50 10.17
C ILE A 113 23.71 -1.93 8.76
N LEU A 114 24.90 -1.50 8.33
CA LEU A 114 25.57 -2.12 7.20
C LEU A 114 26.46 -3.22 7.78
N ALA A 115 26.07 -4.47 7.51
CA ALA A 115 26.75 -5.64 8.04
C ALA A 115 26.62 -6.82 7.07
N THR A 116 27.55 -7.77 7.17
CA THR A 116 27.39 -9.13 6.63
C THR A 116 27.64 -10.15 7.74
N PRO A 117 26.77 -10.25 8.75
CA PRO A 117 27.00 -11.08 9.94
C PRO A 117 27.18 -12.58 9.64
N THR A 118 26.79 -13.01 8.43
CA THR A 118 26.77 -14.40 7.97
C THR A 118 27.96 -14.78 7.09
N ASN A 119 28.88 -13.86 6.74
CA ASN A 119 30.12 -14.21 6.02
C ASN A 119 31.32 -14.21 6.99
N GLY A 120 32.08 -15.30 7.02
CA GLY A 120 33.14 -15.48 8.02
C GLY A 120 34.42 -14.65 7.81
N ALA A 121 34.45 -13.68 6.88
CA ALA A 121 35.65 -12.94 6.51
C ALA A 121 35.38 -11.43 6.36
N ASP A 122 36.09 -10.61 7.16
CA ASP A 122 36.01 -9.14 7.31
C ASP A 122 36.40 -8.34 6.03
N THR A 123 35.76 -8.61 4.90
CA THR A 123 36.08 -7.99 3.61
C THR A 123 34.90 -7.34 2.89
N ASN A 124 33.67 -7.56 3.36
CA ASN A 124 32.44 -7.16 2.66
C ASN A 124 31.33 -6.66 3.60
N GLU A 125 31.68 -6.12 4.75
CA GLU A 125 30.76 -5.90 5.88
C GLU A 125 29.75 -4.81 5.58
N ASN A 126 30.02 -3.93 4.62
CA ASN A 126 29.06 -2.91 4.22
C ASN A 126 28.12 -3.37 3.09
N SER A 127 28.10 -4.64 2.74
CA SER A 127 27.36 -5.16 1.57
C SER A 127 25.93 -5.58 1.86
N GLY A 128 25.58 -5.75 3.14
CA GLY A 128 24.23 -6.12 3.57
C GLY A 128 23.58 -4.99 4.36
N ILE A 129 22.27 -4.85 4.20
CA ILE A 129 21.44 -3.97 5.03
C ILE A 129 20.68 -4.86 6.00
N TRP A 130 20.82 -4.60 7.29
CA TRP A 130 20.13 -5.34 8.34
C TRP A 130 19.38 -4.38 9.25
N PHE A 131 18.12 -4.68 9.51
CA PHE A 131 17.29 -3.91 10.44
C PHE A 131 17.35 -4.53 11.83
N LEU A 132 18.52 -4.38 12.46
CA LEU A 132 18.82 -4.99 13.75
C LEU A 132 19.46 -3.96 14.67
N ASP A 133 19.07 -3.99 15.94
CA ASP A 133 19.76 -3.26 16.99
C ASP A 133 20.85 -4.15 17.59
N LEU A 134 22.05 -3.57 17.72
CA LEU A 134 23.21 -4.22 18.32
C LEU A 134 23.36 -3.81 19.80
N PRO A 135 23.92 -4.68 20.66
CA PRO A 135 24.54 -5.97 20.35
C PRO A 135 23.55 -7.16 20.31
N ASP A 136 22.31 -6.96 20.73
CA ASP A 136 21.37 -8.05 21.02
C ASP A 136 20.76 -8.68 19.76
N SER A 137 20.96 -8.08 18.59
CA SER A 137 20.41 -8.51 17.30
C SER A 137 18.88 -8.61 17.34
N SER A 138 18.24 -7.67 18.04
CA SER A 138 16.78 -7.53 18.04
C SER A 138 16.31 -6.81 16.77
N PRO A 139 15.12 -7.13 16.23
CA PRO A 139 14.52 -6.38 15.13
C PRO A 139 14.46 -4.88 15.45
N ALA A 140 14.92 -4.04 14.51
CA ALA A 140 14.96 -2.60 14.69
C ALA A 140 13.86 -1.85 13.92
N LEU A 141 13.03 -2.55 13.14
CA LEU A 141 11.88 -1.95 12.47
C LEU A 141 10.67 -1.95 13.38
N VAL A 142 10.05 -0.78 13.48
CA VAL A 142 8.70 -0.59 14.03
C VAL A 142 7.83 -0.20 12.85
N LEU A 143 7.01 -1.13 12.38
CA LEU A 143 6.05 -0.91 11.31
C LEU A 143 4.64 -1.29 11.81
N PRO A 144 3.59 -0.59 11.35
CA PRO A 144 2.23 -1.00 11.65
C PRO A 144 1.91 -2.36 10.99
N ALA A 145 0.87 -3.02 11.48
CA ALA A 145 0.32 -4.17 10.77
C ALA A 145 -0.27 -3.72 9.43
N LEU A 146 -0.12 -4.55 8.41
CA LEU A 146 -0.72 -4.33 7.11
C LEU A 146 -2.18 -4.78 7.09
N SER A 147 -3.01 -4.08 6.32
CA SER A 147 -4.27 -4.62 5.87
C SER A 147 -4.05 -5.77 4.88
N ASP A 148 -5.04 -6.64 4.74
CA ASP A 148 -5.00 -7.75 3.78
C ASP A 148 -4.66 -7.25 2.36
N GLY A 149 -3.92 -8.06 1.61
CA GLY A 149 -3.49 -7.74 0.25
C GLY A 149 -2.24 -6.85 0.16
N TRP A 150 -1.70 -6.36 1.27
CA TRP A 150 -0.47 -5.55 1.29
C TRP A 150 0.73 -6.31 1.83
N VAL A 151 1.91 -5.95 1.31
CA VAL A 151 3.21 -6.42 1.78
C VAL A 151 4.18 -5.25 1.80
N TYR A 152 5.13 -5.27 2.74
CA TYR A 152 6.23 -4.31 2.71
C TYR A 152 7.30 -4.76 1.72
N GLU A 153 7.82 -3.81 0.96
CA GLU A 153 9.04 -4.01 0.18
C GLU A 153 10.10 -3.00 0.60
N ARG A 154 11.35 -3.48 0.63
CA ARG A 154 12.51 -2.64 0.92
C ARG A 154 13.34 -2.53 -0.34
N TRP A 155 13.79 -1.33 -0.64
CA TRP A 155 14.78 -1.14 -1.68
C TRP A 155 15.83 -0.14 -1.29
N ALA A 156 16.95 -0.31 -1.94
CA ALA A 156 18.04 0.61 -1.91
C ALA A 156 18.17 1.32 -3.25
N VAL A 157 18.41 2.62 -3.23
CA VAL A 157 18.59 3.38 -4.48
C VAL A 157 20.08 3.48 -4.77
N PHE A 158 20.52 2.92 -5.89
CA PHE A 158 21.88 2.99 -6.39
C PHE A 158 21.89 3.68 -7.76
N GLU A 159 22.59 4.81 -7.86
CA GLU A 159 22.67 5.60 -9.11
C GLU A 159 21.29 5.90 -9.74
N GLY A 160 20.28 6.14 -8.89
CA GLY A 160 18.90 6.41 -9.32
C GLY A 160 18.08 5.16 -9.66
N THR A 161 18.67 3.96 -9.58
CA THR A 161 17.99 2.68 -9.80
C THR A 161 17.58 2.07 -8.46
N PRO A 162 16.28 1.80 -8.22
CA PRO A 162 15.86 1.05 -7.05
C PRO A 162 16.28 -0.42 -7.21
N LEU A 163 16.91 -0.96 -6.16
CA LEU A 163 17.32 -2.35 -6.03
C LEU A 163 16.51 -2.97 -4.90
N THR A 164 15.65 -3.93 -5.22
CA THR A 164 14.87 -4.65 -4.21
C THR A 164 15.78 -5.43 -3.28
N SER A 165 15.53 -5.33 -1.99
CA SER A 165 16.16 -6.17 -0.96
C SER A 165 15.18 -7.16 -0.34
N GLY A 166 14.01 -7.33 -0.98
CA GLY A 166 13.01 -8.30 -0.59
C GLY A 166 11.72 -7.72 -0.05
N ARG A 167 10.70 -8.59 -0.13
CA ARG A 167 9.35 -8.38 0.38
C ARG A 167 9.15 -9.15 1.68
N PHE A 168 8.43 -8.56 2.63
CA PHE A 168 8.24 -9.15 3.95
C PHE A 168 6.92 -8.71 4.58
N THR A 169 6.32 -9.59 5.37
CA THR A 169 5.05 -9.36 6.07
C THR A 169 5.23 -9.11 7.57
N ALA A 170 6.39 -9.44 8.13
CA ALA A 170 6.71 -9.27 9.54
C ALA A 170 8.16 -8.76 9.71
N VAL A 171 8.35 -7.81 10.62
CA VAL A 171 9.63 -7.11 10.84
C VAL A 171 10.73 -7.99 11.45
N ASP A 172 10.34 -9.13 12.01
CA ASP A 172 11.18 -10.08 12.73
C ASP A 172 11.30 -11.44 12.02
N GLU A 173 10.85 -11.51 10.77
CA GLU A 173 10.96 -12.70 9.91
C GLU A 173 11.88 -12.46 8.72
N ALA A 174 12.32 -13.55 8.09
CA ALA A 174 13.06 -13.48 6.84
C ALA A 174 12.18 -12.90 5.72
N ASP A 175 12.77 -12.10 4.85
CA ASP A 175 12.10 -11.67 3.63
C ASP A 175 12.09 -12.79 2.57
N GLY A 176 11.32 -12.57 1.50
CA GLY A 176 11.19 -13.51 0.39
C GLY A 176 12.28 -13.44 -0.68
N PHE A 177 13.42 -12.79 -0.44
CA PHE A 177 14.44 -12.53 -1.45
C PHE A 177 15.85 -12.98 -1.05
N ASP A 178 16.48 -13.81 -1.87
CA ASP A 178 17.84 -14.31 -1.65
C ASP A 178 18.82 -13.90 -2.76
N GLY A 179 18.40 -13.09 -3.74
CA GLY A 179 19.15 -12.78 -4.96
C GLY A 179 20.49 -12.06 -4.75
N TYR A 180 20.72 -11.45 -3.58
CA TYR A 180 21.99 -10.82 -3.19
C TYR A 180 22.78 -11.60 -2.13
N SER A 181 22.38 -12.83 -1.81
CA SER A 181 23.13 -13.68 -0.88
C SER A 181 24.45 -14.14 -1.52
N GLY A 182 25.53 -13.35 -1.35
CA GLY A 182 26.85 -13.58 -1.99
C GLY A 182 27.75 -12.33 -2.07
N VAL A 183 28.93 -12.43 -2.69
CA VAL A 183 30.10 -11.50 -2.60
C VAL A 183 29.96 -10.08 -3.21
N GLN A 184 28.80 -9.43 -3.18
CA GLN A 184 28.60 -8.14 -3.87
C GLN A 184 28.30 -6.98 -2.90
N GLN A 185 29.17 -5.96 -2.91
CA GLN A 185 29.01 -4.69 -2.17
C GLN A 185 28.00 -3.75 -2.82
N ALA A 186 27.18 -3.09 -2.00
CA ALA A 186 26.35 -1.95 -2.42
C ALA A 186 26.47 -0.80 -1.41
N LEU A 187 26.66 0.42 -1.91
CA LEU A 187 26.61 1.68 -1.15
C LEU A 187 25.29 2.37 -1.47
N LEU A 188 24.45 2.67 -0.47
CA LEU A 188 23.02 2.83 -0.70
C LEU A 188 22.36 3.92 0.15
N SER A 189 21.38 4.62 -0.45
CA SER A 189 20.29 5.30 0.27
C SER A 189 19.06 4.39 0.32
N LEU A 190 18.33 4.41 1.43
CA LEU A 190 17.31 3.41 1.77
C LEU A 190 15.90 4.02 1.81
N SER A 191 14.94 3.35 1.19
CA SER A 191 13.52 3.67 1.28
C SER A 191 12.70 2.39 1.48
N ILE A 192 11.61 2.48 2.25
CA ILE A 192 10.64 1.40 2.46
C ILE A 192 9.31 1.89 1.89
N LEU A 193 8.64 1.07 1.08
CA LEU A 193 7.28 1.34 0.60
C LEU A 193 6.41 0.10 0.80
N MET A 194 5.12 0.32 0.92
CA MET A 194 4.13 -0.73 0.74
C MET A 194 3.85 -0.95 -0.75
N MET A 195 3.68 -2.21 -1.14
CA MET A 195 3.14 -2.55 -2.46
C MET A 195 1.95 -3.48 -2.29
N GLY A 196 0.91 -3.26 -3.09
CA GLY A 196 -0.20 -4.20 -3.20
C GLY A 196 0.29 -5.51 -3.82
N GLN A 197 -0.25 -6.63 -3.39
CA GLN A 197 -0.10 -7.90 -4.10
C GLN A 197 -1.07 -7.90 -5.28
N ALA A 198 -0.60 -7.49 -6.45
CA ALA A 198 -1.26 -7.80 -7.72
C ALA A 198 -0.94 -9.26 -8.08
N TRP A 199 -1.96 -9.99 -8.53
CA TRP A 199 -1.93 -11.40 -8.89
C TRP A 199 -1.53 -11.62 -10.34
#